data_AF-W1YFV5-F1
#
_entry.id   AF-W1YFV5-F1
#
_cell.length_a   1.000
_cell.length_b   1.000
_cell.length_c   1.000
_cell.angle_alpha   90.00
_cell.angle_beta   90.00
_cell.angle_gamma   90.00
#
_symmetry.space_group_name_H-M   'P 1'
#
loop_
_entity.id
_entity.type
_entity.pdbx_description
1 polymer ?
#
loop_
_entity_poly.entity_id
_entity_poly.type
_entity_poly.pdbx_seq_one_letter_code
_entity_poly.pdbx_strand_id
1 'polypeptide(L)' 'MIDHYFFYFALPMAFNDLRIAPFTAAVVTIMINSGAYIAEITRGAVLSIHKGFREAGLALGLSRWETIRYVILPLAL' A
#
# COMPACT_ATOMS: atom_id res chain seq x y z
N MET A 1 0.38 0.71 -19.00
CA MET A 1 1.64 0.58 -19.77
C MET A 1 2.45 1.90 -19.83
N ILE A 2 1.96 2.99 -19.24
CA ILE A 2 2.55 4.34 -19.35
C ILE A 2 3.36 4.71 -18.08
N ASP A 3 2.99 4.16 -16.93
CA ASP A 3 3.61 4.50 -15.63
C ASP A 3 5.07 4.04 -15.48
N HIS A 4 5.42 2.91 -16.12
CA HIS A 4 6.76 2.33 -16.03
C HIS A 4 7.80 3.12 -16.85
N TYR A 5 7.38 3.74 -17.96
CA TYR A 5 8.26 4.52 -18.82
C TYR A 5 8.69 5.83 -18.15
N PHE A 6 7.79 6.43 -17.35
CA PHE A 6 8.09 7.66 -16.62
C PHE A 6 9.15 7.43 -15.53
N PHE A 7 9.09 6.30 -14.81
CA PHE A 7 10.10 5.95 -13.81
C PHE A 7 11.47 5.66 -14.42
N TYR A 8 11.55 5.02 -15.60
CA TYR A 8 12.83 4.74 -16.24
C TYR A 8 13.53 5.98 -16.81
N PHE A 9 12.77 6.99 -17.30
CA PHE A 9 13.32 8.21 -17.91
C PHE A 9 13.48 9.40 -16.94
N ALA A 10 12.67 9.50 -15.88
CA ALA A 10 12.71 10.66 -14.96
C ALA A 10 13.73 10.52 -13.81
N LEU A 11 13.96 9.30 -13.31
CA LEU A 11 14.93 9.03 -12.24
C LEU A 11 16.38 9.38 -12.61
N PRO A 12 16.87 9.11 -13.83
CA PRO A 12 18.25 9.47 -14.22
C PRO A 12 18.46 10.98 -14.39
N MET A 13 17.41 11.76 -14.64
CA MET A 13 17.51 13.21 -14.91
C MET A 13 17.51 14.04 -13.62
N ALA A 14 16.85 13.56 -12.56
CA ALA A 14 16.77 14.27 -11.27
C ALA A 14 18.01 14.12 -10.38
N PHE A 15 18.85 13.10 -10.62
CA PHE A 15 19.99 12.76 -9.76
C PHE A 15 21.29 12.61 -10.58
N ASN A 16 21.71 13.68 -11.27
CA ASN A 16 22.98 13.70 -12.01
C ASN A 16 24.23 13.59 -11.11
N ASP A 17 24.13 13.85 -9.79
CA ASP A 17 25.29 13.95 -8.88
C ASP A 17 25.34 12.93 -7.73
N LEU A 18 24.32 12.09 -7.56
CA LEU A 18 24.35 11.04 -6.55
C LEU A 18 24.84 9.74 -7.18
N ARG A 19 26.12 9.44 -6.97
CA ARG A 19 26.73 8.10 -7.21
C ARG A 19 26.15 7.05 -6.25
N ILE A 20 24.83 6.94 -6.17
CA ILE A 20 24.16 5.83 -5.51
C ILE A 20 24.48 4.60 -6.35
N ALA A 21 25.00 3.56 -5.71
CA ALA A 21 25.30 2.30 -6.39
C ALA A 21 24.06 1.86 -7.20
N PRO A 22 24.19 1.48 -8.48
CA PRO A 22 23.06 1.13 -9.35
C PRO A 22 22.12 0.10 -8.72
N PHE A 23 22.66 -0.78 -7.88
CA PHE A 23 21.92 -1.73 -7.06
C PHE A 23 20.93 -1.05 -6.09
N THR A 24 21.38 -0.06 -5.32
CA THR A 24 20.52 0.66 -4.36
C THR A 24 19.46 1.48 -5.06
N ALA A 25 19.79 2.12 -6.20
CA ALA A 25 18.81 2.85 -7.00
C ALA A 25 17.72 1.93 -7.57
N ALA A 26 18.11 0.74 -8.06
CA ALA A 26 17.17 -0.28 -8.54
C ALA A 26 16.25 -0.79 -7.41
N VAL A 27 16.82 -1.09 -6.24
CA VAL A 27 16.05 -1.54 -5.07
C VAL A 27 15.03 -0.49 -4.63
N VAL A 28 15.43 0.77 -4.49
CA VAL A 28 14.52 1.86 -4.09
C VAL A 28 13.41 2.06 -5.11
N THR A 29 13.74 2.00 -6.41
CA THR A 29 12.75 2.12 -7.48
C THR A 29 11.71 1.00 -7.43
N ILE A 30 12.16 -0.25 -7.26
CA ILE A 30 11.26 -1.41 -7.14
C ILE A 30 10.42 -1.31 -5.85
N MET A 31 11.02 -0.94 -4.72
CA MET A 31 10.31 -0.79 -3.45
C MET A 31 9.21 0.26 -3.53
N ILE A 32 9.45 1.40 -4.17
CA ILE A 32 8.44 2.45 -4.35
C ILE A 32 7.31 1.96 -5.26
N ASN A 33 7.65 1.32 -6.39
CA ASN A 33 6.65 0.83 -7.33
C ASN A 33 5.77 -0.28 -6.73
N SER A 34 6.38 -1.30 -6.12
CA SER A 34 5.65 -2.39 -5.44
C SER A 34 4.90 -1.90 -4.20
N GLY A 35 5.51 -1.00 -3.41
CA GLY A 35 4.89 -0.44 -2.21
C GLY A 35 3.60 0.35 -2.52
N ALA A 36 3.61 1.16 -3.58
CA ALA A 36 2.42 1.87 -4.02
C ALA A 36 1.30 0.92 -4.48
N TYR A 37 1.67 -0.15 -5.18
CA TYR A 37 0.72 -1.17 -5.65
C TYR A 37 0.08 -1.93 -4.48
N ILE A 38 0.89 -2.37 -3.50
CA ILE A 38 0.41 -3.04 -2.29
C ILE A 38 -0.49 -2.10 -1.48
N ALA A 39 -0.11 -0.83 -1.35
CA ALA A 39 -0.93 0.15 -0.62
C ALA A 39 -2.32 0.33 -1.23
N GLU A 40 -2.42 0.41 -2.57
CA GLU A 40 -3.70 0.47 -3.27
C GLU A 40 -4.52 -0.82 -3.13
N ILE A 41 -3.87 -1.99 -3.18
CA ILE A 41 -4.53 -3.29 -2.96
C ILE A 41 -5.12 -3.34 -1.54
N THR A 42 -4.33 -3.02 -0.51
CA THR A 42 -4.79 -3.01 0.88
C THR A 42 -5.90 -1.98 1.08
N ARG A 43 -5.80 -0.79 0.46
CA ARG A 43 -6.86 0.23 0.50
C ARG A 43 -8.15 -0.30 -0.13
N GLY A 44 -8.06 -0.97 -1.28
CA GLY A 44 -9.18 -1.63 -1.95
C GLY A 44 -9.80 -2.74 -1.10
N ALA A 45 -8.97 -3.55 -0.45
CA ALA A 45 -9.41 -4.62 0.46
C ALA A 45 -10.12 -4.06 1.70
N VAL A 46 -9.61 -2.98 2.30
CA VAL A 46 -10.30 -2.31 3.42
C VAL A 46 -11.64 -1.71 2.98
N LEU A 47 -11.72 -1.13 1.78
CA LEU A 47 -12.94 -0.52 1.26
C LEU A 47 -13.99 -1.53 0.79
N SER A 48 -13.58 -2.74 0.40
CA SER A 48 -14.51 -3.82 0.02
C SER A 48 -15.22 -4.44 1.23
N ILE A 49 -14.70 -4.23 2.44
CA ILE A 49 -15.34 -4.67 3.68
C ILE A 49 -16.63 -3.88 3.89
N HIS A 50 -17.75 -4.58 3.77
CA HIS A 50 -19.08 -4.00 3.91
C HIS A 50 -19.24 -3.35 5.29
N LYS A 51 -19.90 -2.18 5.36
CA LYS A 51 -20.17 -1.44 6.62
C LYS A 51 -20.84 -2.31 7.72
N GLY A 52 -21.51 -3.39 7.33
CA GLY A 52 -22.12 -4.37 8.23
C GLY A 52 -21.12 -5.09 9.14
N PHE A 53 -19.83 -5.21 8.77
CA PHE A 53 -18.81 -5.77 9.68
C PHE A 53 -18.55 -4.87 10.89
N ARG A 54 -18.70 -3.55 10.74
CA ARG A 54 -18.61 -2.62 11.87
C ARG A 54 -19.80 -2.75 12.81
N GLU A 55 -20.99 -2.97 12.25
CA GLU A 55 -22.21 -3.19 13.02
C GLU A 55 -22.22 -4.58 13.67
N ALA A 56 -21.68 -5.61 13.02
CA ALA A 56 -21.50 -6.95 13.57
C ALA A 56 -20.52 -6.96 14.75
N GLY A 57 -19.39 -6.23 14.65
CA GLY A 57 -18.46 -6.08 15.78
C GLY A 57 -19.10 -5.42 16.99
N LEU A 58 -19.88 -4.36 16.76
CA LEU A 58 -20.65 -3.69 17.83
C LEU A 58 -21.74 -4.61 18.41
N ALA A 59 -22.43 -5.40 17.58
CA ALA A 59 -23.43 -6.37 18.01
C ALA A 59 -22.83 -7.52 18.85
N LEU A 60 -21.56 -7.84 18.63
CA LEU A 60 -20.79 -8.80 19.43
C LEU A 60 -20.18 -8.17 20.71
N GLY A 61 -20.46 -6.89 20.99
CA GLY A 61 -19.96 -6.17 22.16
C GLY A 61 -18.53 -5.64 22.04
N LEU A 62 -17.93 -5.68 20.84
CA LEU A 62 -16.59 -5.15 20.60
C LEU A 62 -16.62 -3.63 20.46
N SER A 63 -15.63 -2.94 21.03
CA SER A 63 -15.41 -1.52 20.76
C SER A 63 -14.99 -1.30 19.30
N ARG A 64 -15.09 -0.05 18.82
CA ARG A 64 -14.65 0.30 17.45
C ARG A 64 -13.21 -0.12 17.15
N TRP A 65 -12.32 0.02 18.13
CA TRP A 65 -10.90 -0.34 17.96
C TRP A 65 -10.67 -1.84 17.91
N GLU A 66 -11.42 -2.61 18.70
CA GLU A 66 -11.37 -4.08 18.67
C GLU A 66 -11.97 -4.62 17.38
N THR A 67 -13.08 -4.04 16.91
CA THR A 67 -13.69 -4.42 15.62
C THR A 67 -12.72 -4.18 14.47
N ILE A 68 -11.99 -3.05 14.47
CA ILE A 68 -10.98 -2.77 13.46
C ILE A 68 -9.84 -3.79 13.54
N ARG A 69 -9.25 -4.04 14.73
CA ARG A 69 -8.10 -4.93 14.88
C ARG A 69 -8.41 -6.41 14.64
N TYR A 70 -9.56 -6.91 15.11
CA TYR A 70 -9.85 -8.34 15.16
C TYR A 70 -10.76 -8.81 14.03
N VAL A 71 -11.47 -7.91 13.36
CA VAL A 71 -12.43 -8.27 12.30
C VAL A 71 -12.02 -7.66 10.96
N ILE A 72 -11.77 -6.36 10.91
CA ILE A 72 -11.51 -5.65 9.64
C ILE A 72 -10.07 -5.85 9.18
N LEU A 73 -9.09 -5.70 10.08
CA LEU A 73 -7.67 -5.81 9.76
C LEU A 73 -7.27 -7.20 9.23
N PRO A 74 -7.66 -8.34 9.84
CA PRO A 74 -7.31 -9.66 9.31
C PRO A 74 -8.07 -10.04 8.04
N LEU A 75 -9.20 -9.38 7.75
CA LEU A 75 -9.97 -9.62 6.52
C LEU A 75 -9.42 -8.81 5.33
N ALA A 76 -8.77 -7.68 5.60
CA ALA A 76 -8.18 -6.81 4.57
C ALA A 76 -6.75 -7.17 4.18
N LEU A 77 -6.16 -8.20 4.80
CA LEU A 77 -4.76 -8.59 4.70
C LEU A 77 -4.55 -9.81 3.80
#